data_AF-A0AAW1Y2I5-F1
#
_entry.id   AF-A0AAW1Y2I5-F1
#
_cell.length_a   1.000
_cell.length_b   1.000
_cell.length_c   1.000
_cell.angle_alpha   90.00
_cell.angle_beta   90.00
_cell.angle_gamma   90.00
#
_symmetry.space_group_name_H-M   'P 1'
#
loop_
_entity.id
_entity.type
_entity.pdbx_description
1 polymer ?
#
loop_
_entity_poly.entity_id
_entity_poly.type
_entity_poly.pdbx_seq_one_letter_code
_entity_poly.pdbx_strand_id
1 'polypeptide(L)'
;MDFTLVHMALHLRSYSPETWHFVAKVGKGYQLPHKGTHTRRVWSVARYKGQGRLAEPGFRNPRWVDGELVILDGKYIKGGPVVGFVYWAPEYHFLVFFNRLRLQS
;
A
#
# COMPACT_ATOMS: atom_id res chain seq x y z
N MET A 1 -12.81 -15.00 7.00
CA MET A 1 -11.95 -13.80 7.12
C MET A 1 -12.43 -12.85 6.04
N ASP A 2 -13.24 -11.88 6.42
CA ASP A 2 -13.84 -10.94 5.49
C ASP A 2 -12.85 -9.81 5.19
N PHE A 3 -12.58 -9.57 3.91
CA PHE A 3 -11.70 -8.49 3.47
C PHE A 3 -12.54 -7.23 3.25
N THR A 4 -12.40 -6.24 4.14
CA THR A 4 -12.96 -4.90 3.93
C THR A 4 -12.06 -4.11 2.97
N LEU A 5 -12.63 -3.69 1.83
CA LEU A 5 -12.02 -2.79 0.86
C LEU A 5 -11.92 -1.38 1.48
N VAL A 6 -10.71 -0.84 1.65
CA VAL A 6 -10.52 0.56 2.10
C VAL A 6 -10.10 1.40 0.89
N HIS A 7 -10.99 2.28 0.44
CA HIS A 7 -10.77 3.23 -0.65
C HIS A 7 -10.54 4.63 -0.07
N MET A 8 -9.31 5.13 -0.10
CA MET A 8 -9.00 6.57 -0.02
C MET A 8 -7.55 6.78 -0.46
N ALA A 9 -7.36 7.30 -1.68
CA ALA A 9 -6.07 7.80 -2.15
C ALA A 9 -6.12 9.33 -2.15
N LEU A 10 -5.22 9.99 -1.41
CA LEU A 10 -5.04 11.44 -1.49
C LEU A 10 -4.33 11.78 -2.79
N HIS A 11 -5.05 12.43 -3.69
CA HIS A 11 -4.61 12.78 -5.04
C HIS A 11 -3.73 14.05 -4.99
N LEU A 12 -2.44 13.92 -5.30
CA LEU A 12 -1.55 15.06 -5.54
C LEU A 12 -1.06 15.03 -6.99
N ARG A 13 -1.70 15.89 -7.80
CA ARG A 13 -1.37 16.33 -9.16
C ARG A 13 -1.72 15.39 -10.32
N SER A 14 -2.20 16.05 -11.38
CA SER A 14 -2.82 15.60 -12.63
C SER A 14 -1.97 14.71 -13.55
N TYR A 15 -0.86 14.14 -13.06
CA TYR A 15 0.06 13.27 -13.81
C TYR A 15 0.33 11.93 -13.11
N SER A 16 -0.38 11.64 -12.02
CA SER A 16 -0.29 10.35 -11.33
C SER A 16 -1.22 9.30 -11.96
N PRO A 17 -0.81 8.03 -12.06
CA PRO A 17 -1.68 6.97 -12.53
C PRO A 17 -2.86 6.79 -11.56
N GLU A 18 -4.02 6.44 -12.11
CA GLU A 18 -5.20 6.13 -11.31
C GLU A 18 -5.02 4.78 -10.63
N THR A 19 -5.29 4.74 -9.33
CA THR A 19 -5.26 3.51 -8.52
C THR A 19 -6.58 3.34 -7.82
N TRP A 20 -7.04 2.10 -7.74
CA TRP A 20 -8.34 1.81 -7.12
C TRP A 20 -8.27 0.59 -6.23
N HIS A 21 -7.60 -0.48 -6.65
CA HIS A 21 -7.52 -1.71 -5.87
C HIS A 21 -6.09 -2.20 -5.67
N PHE A 22 -5.86 -2.85 -4.53
CA PHE A 22 -4.70 -3.71 -4.31
C PHE A 22 -5.13 -4.98 -3.58
N VAL A 23 -4.34 -6.05 -3.74
CA VAL A 23 -4.53 -7.32 -3.04
C VAL A 23 -3.19 -7.78 -2.49
N ALA A 24 -3.20 -8.36 -1.28
CA ALA A 24 -2.01 -8.93 -0.67
C ALA A 24 -2.40 -10.13 0.20
N LYS A 25 -1.53 -11.15 0.24
CA LYS A 25 -1.69 -12.27 1.18
C LYS A 25 -1.00 -11.90 2.48
N VAL A 26 -1.78 -11.81 3.56
CA VAL A 26 -1.32 -11.40 4.89
C VAL A 26 -1.31 -12.60 5.82
N GLY A 27 -0.28 -12.70 6.66
CA GLY A 27 -0.12 -13.77 7.66
C GLY A 27 1.36 -14.12 7.88
N LYS A 28 1.67 -14.79 8.99
CA LYS A 28 3.06 -15.10 9.40
C LYS A 28 3.88 -15.77 8.29
N GLY A 29 3.29 -16.72 7.56
CA GLY A 29 3.97 -17.44 6.46
C GLY A 29 4.12 -16.64 5.15
N TYR A 30 3.42 -15.51 5.02
CA TYR A 30 3.49 -14.64 3.85
C TYR A 30 4.29 -13.35 4.11
N GLN A 31 4.69 -13.13 5.37
CA GLN A 31 5.48 -11.98 5.76
C GLN A 31 6.85 -12.05 5.07
N LEU A 32 7.17 -10.99 4.33
CA LEU A 32 8.45 -10.87 3.66
C LEU A 32 9.58 -10.85 4.68
N PRO A 33 10.70 -11.55 4.44
CA PRO A 33 11.84 -11.52 5.34
C PRO A 33 12.34 -10.09 5.54
N HIS A 34 12.72 -9.77 6.77
CA HIS A 34 13.42 -8.54 7.11
C HIS A 34 14.89 -8.61 6.62
N LYS A 35 15.14 -8.74 5.31
CA LYS A 35 16.51 -8.76 4.75
C LYS A 35 16.94 -7.35 4.31
N GLY A 36 17.98 -6.81 4.98
CA GLY A 36 18.67 -5.54 4.64
C GLY A 36 19.12 -4.72 5.87
N THR A 37 20.32 -4.11 5.77
CA THR A 37 21.05 -3.31 6.77
C THR A 37 20.22 -2.16 7.33
N HIS A 38 20.45 -1.84 8.61
CA HIS A 38 19.76 -0.97 9.59
C HIS A 38 18.71 0.10 9.19
N THR A 39 18.56 0.56 7.96
CA THR A 39 17.65 1.67 7.60
C THR A 39 16.21 1.25 7.27
N ARG A 40 15.99 0.09 6.63
CA ARG A 40 14.63 -0.39 6.30
C ARG A 40 13.86 -0.96 7.51
N ARG A 41 14.56 -1.20 8.63
CA ARG A 41 14.00 -1.70 9.89
C ARG A 41 13.20 -0.66 10.68
N VAL A 42 13.43 0.63 10.44
CA VAL A 42 13.00 1.70 11.36
C VAL A 42 11.57 2.19 11.12
N TRP A 43 11.01 1.98 9.92
CA TRP A 43 9.73 2.56 9.53
C TRP A 43 8.57 1.56 9.41
N SER A 44 8.84 0.29 9.05
CA SER A 44 7.81 -0.74 8.84
C SER A 44 7.92 -1.90 9.82
N VAL A 45 6.80 -2.27 10.46
CA VAL A 45 6.69 -3.43 11.35
C VAL A 45 6.39 -4.74 10.61
N ALA A 46 5.80 -4.68 9.41
CA ALA A 46 5.58 -5.86 8.56
C ALA A 46 5.48 -5.47 7.08
N ARG A 47 5.79 -6.44 6.21
CA ARG A 47 5.72 -6.33 4.75
C ARG A 47 5.16 -7.59 4.14
N TYR A 48 4.35 -7.45 3.10
CA TYR A 48 3.75 -8.56 2.36
C TYR A 48 3.79 -8.28 0.86
N LYS A 49 4.02 -9.32 0.05
CA LYS A 49 3.85 -9.19 -1.40
C LYS A 49 2.38 -8.93 -1.71
N GLY A 50 2.16 -8.06 -2.68
CA GLY A 50 0.83 -7.82 -3.22
C GLY A 50 0.88 -7.41 -4.67
N GLN A 51 -0.29 -7.20 -5.23
CA GLN A 51 -0.49 -6.64 -6.55
C GLN A 51 -1.43 -5.46 -6.46
N GLY A 52 -1.10 -4.39 -7.17
CA GLY A 52 -1.89 -3.18 -7.25
C GLY A 52 -2.42 -2.98 -8.66
N ARG A 53 -3.60 -2.38 -8.78
CA ARG A 53 -4.20 -2.07 -10.08
C ARG A 53 -3.92 -0.62 -10.44
N LEU A 54 -3.16 -0.44 -11.52
CA LEU A 54 -2.86 0.85 -12.12
C LEU A 54 -3.70 1.05 -13.39
N ALA A 55 -4.04 2.29 -13.66
CA ALA A 55 -4.60 2.72 -14.93
C ALA A 55 -4.05 4.10 -15.31
N GLU A 56 -4.01 4.40 -16.60
CA GLU A 56 -3.78 5.75 -17.10
C GLU A 56 -4.96 6.67 -16.76
N PRO A 57 -4.78 8.00 -16.80
CA PRO A 57 -5.87 8.95 -16.60
C PRO A 57 -7.10 8.62 -17.45
N GLY A 58 -8.26 8.65 -16.80
CA GLY A 58 -9.53 8.17 -17.37
C GLY A 58 -9.72 6.65 -17.30
N PHE A 59 -9.05 5.97 -16.36
CA PHE A 59 -9.11 4.51 -16.16
C PHE A 59 -8.76 3.68 -17.40
N ARG A 60 -7.90 4.23 -18.26
CA ARG A 60 -7.47 3.57 -19.49
C ARG A 60 -6.35 2.57 -19.19
N ASN A 61 -6.25 1.52 -20.01
CA ASN A 61 -5.19 0.52 -19.92
C ASN A 61 -4.99 -0.07 -18.50
N PRO A 62 -6.05 -0.62 -17.86
CA PRO A 62 -5.94 -1.12 -16.49
C PRO A 62 -5.08 -2.39 -16.44
N ARG A 63 -4.09 -2.40 -15.56
CA ARG A 63 -3.17 -3.53 -15.40
C ARG A 63 -2.84 -3.80 -13.95
N TRP A 64 -2.53 -5.06 -13.66
CA TRP A 64 -1.92 -5.45 -12.41
C TRP A 64 -0.42 -5.20 -12.46
N VAL A 65 0.12 -4.65 -11.38
CA VAL A 65 1.55 -4.51 -11.15
C VAL A 65 1.90 -5.11 -9.81
N ASP A 66 3.12 -5.64 -9.71
CA ASP A 66 3.63 -6.10 -8.44
C ASP A 66 3.79 -4.93 -7.47
N GLY A 67 3.76 -5.25 -6.19
CA GLY A 67 3.94 -4.27 -5.13
C GLY A 67 4.10 -4.90 -3.76
N GLU A 68 4.15 -4.03 -2.76
CA GLU A 68 4.27 -4.43 -1.37
C GLU A 68 3.24 -3.71 -0.51
N LEU A 69 2.48 -4.48 0.25
CA LEU A 69 1.75 -3.98 1.41
C LEU A 69 2.76 -3.74 2.53
N VAL A 70 2.80 -2.53 3.04
CA VAL A 70 3.66 -2.11 4.16
C VAL A 70 2.80 -1.72 5.35
N ILE A 71 3.14 -2.24 6.53
CA ILE A 71 2.55 -1.80 7.79
C ILE A 71 3.61 -0.98 8.51
N LEU A 72 3.32 0.29 8.75
CA LEU A 72 4.24 1.23 9.37
C LEU A 72 4.02 1.32 10.87
N ASP A 73 5.11 1.51 11.60
CA ASP A 73 5.04 1.76 13.04
C ASP A 73 4.35 3.10 13.30
N GLY A 74 3.25 3.05 14.05
CA GLY A 74 2.51 4.24 14.46
C GLY A 74 3.29 5.16 15.42
N LYS A 75 4.46 4.73 15.91
CA LYS A 75 5.33 5.55 16.78
C LYS A 75 5.67 6.93 16.17
N TYR A 76 5.72 7.02 14.84
CA TYR A 76 6.05 8.26 14.13
C TYR A 76 4.82 8.96 13.52
N ILE A 77 3.62 8.39 13.67
CA ILE A 77 2.38 8.92 13.11
C ILE A 77 1.33 9.04 14.22
N LYS A 78 0.95 10.27 14.58
CA LYS A 78 -0.11 10.54 15.55
C LYS A 78 -1.45 9.98 15.03
N GLY A 79 -1.80 8.75 15.38
CA GLY A 79 -2.99 8.07 14.87
C GLY A 79 -2.96 6.53 14.87
N GLY A 80 -1.80 5.91 15.11
CA GLY A 80 -1.63 4.45 15.14
C GLY A 80 -1.02 3.90 13.85
N PRO A 81 -0.97 2.55 13.68
CA PRO A 81 -0.34 1.92 12.52
C PRO A 81 -0.99 2.40 11.21
N VAL A 82 -0.15 2.81 10.26
CA VAL A 82 -0.58 3.19 8.92
C VAL A 82 -0.29 2.05 7.96
N VAL A 83 -1.31 1.69 7.18
CA VAL A 83 -1.15 0.74 6.08
C VAL A 83 -0.78 1.54 4.84
N GLY A 84 0.20 1.06 4.08
CA GLY A 84 0.52 1.61 2.78
C GLY A 84 0.72 0.54 1.73
N PHE A 85 0.61 0.92 0.46
CA PHE A 85 0.94 0.04 -0.66
C PHE A 85 1.96 0.72 -1.57
N VAL A 86 3.09 0.04 -1.78
CA VAL A 86 4.13 0.47 -2.72
C VAL A 86 3.87 -0.21 -4.06
N TYR A 87 3.65 0.57 -5.11
CA TYR A 87 3.51 0.07 -6.47
C TYR A 87 4.89 -0.04 -7.13
N TRP A 88 5.18 -1.18 -7.74
CA TRP A 88 6.43 -1.41 -8.49
C TRP A 88 6.10 -1.51 -9.97
N ALA A 89 6.19 -0.38 -10.67
CA ALA A 89 6.13 -0.32 -12.12
C ALA A 89 7.36 0.43 -12.66
N PRO A 90 7.93 0.04 -13.82
CA PRO A 90 9.07 0.75 -14.39
C PRO A 90 8.81 2.25 -14.58
N GLU A 91 7.56 2.62 -14.86
CA GLU A 91 7.13 3.99 -15.13
C GLU A 91 6.75 4.74 -13.84
N TYR A 92 6.45 4.01 -12.75
CA TYR A 92 5.89 4.56 -11.53
C TYR A 92 6.42 3.85 -10.28
N HIS A 93 7.06 4.63 -9.42
CA HIS A 93 7.45 4.20 -8.07
C HIS A 93 6.83 5.13 -7.04
N PHE A 94 5.74 4.70 -6.43
CA PHE A 94 5.02 5.52 -5.45
C PHE A 94 4.40 4.67 -4.34
N LEU A 95 4.15 5.33 -3.22
CA LEU A 95 3.56 4.78 -2.01
C LEU A 95 2.23 5.50 -1.73
N VAL A 96 1.16 4.73 -1.58
CA VAL A 96 -0.15 5.24 -1.15
C VAL A 96 -0.34 4.85 0.32
N PHE A 97 -0.75 5.80 1.16
CA PHE A 97 -1.11 5.56 2.55
C PHE A 97 -2.62 5.47 2.72
N PHE A 98 -3.07 4.53 3.55
CA PHE A 98 -4.46 4.32 3.89
C PHE A 98 -4.67 4.63 5.37
N ASN A 99 -5.55 5.59 5.65
CA ASN A 99 -5.99 5.87 6.99
C ASN A 99 -7.14 4.94 7.38
N ARG A 100 -7.18 4.53 8.64
CA ARG A 100 -8.30 3.78 9.19
C ARG A 100 -9.53 4.68 9.20
N LEU A 101 -10.54 4.33 8.42
CA LEU A 101 -11.87 4.91 8.55
C LEU A 101 -12.56 4.29 9.77
N ARG A 102 -13.04 5.12 10.69
CA ARG A 102 -13.93 4.67 11.78
C ARG A 102 -15.36 4.96 11.33
N LEU A 103 -16.11 3.91 11.05
CA LEU A 103 -17.55 4.03 10.81
C LEU A 103 -18.24 4.18 12.17
N GLN A 104 -19.04 5.23 12.35
CA GLN A 104 -19.95 5.32 13.49
C GLN A 104 -21.14 4.42 13.19
N SER A 105 -21.45 3.50 14.11
CA SER A 105 -22.65 2.66 14.09
C SER A 105 -23.89 3.47 14.44
#